data_AF-A0A2V9RH91-F1
#
_entry.id   AF-A0A2V9RH91-F1
#
_cell.length_a   1.000
_cell.length_b   1.000
_cell.length_c   1.000
_cell.angle_alpha   90.00
_cell.angle_beta   90.00
_cell.angle_gamma   90.00
#
_symmetry.space_group_name_H-M   'P 1'
#
loop_
_entity.id
_entity.type
_entity.pdbx_description
1 polymer ?
#
loop_
_entity_poly.entity_id
_entity_poly.type
_entity_poly.pdbx_seq_one_letter_code
_entity_poly.pdbx_strand_id
1 'polypeptide(L)'
;MSSFRASIKQLLELRSGKGASVLRTDRDIPITVVIAGSALIVLFIWLLPQLQVNLISAFLIVLFGFFFAVVSSRLTGQVGSSSCPNSGMAIATLIGTCLIFVFLGLTGEPKYFAMALSVGAIVCIASSNAGTTSQDLKTGFLVGATPIHQQTGLIIGVLTSVLVIGWTVVYLNKNFTTFEKLQLDVTLARPENPVFVTGPDGKPYIQVRVRNHSRLPEGKYLVHESNGSVQYREIAGIENLQAPQAKLMSVVIKGILDGKLPWGLILFGILIAVVMELCGVHSLPFAVGVYLSLSSTAPIFLGGLVRRLADKVYGRLADDAGETEGTLFSSGLIAGGALVGILVAGIVGAGLEQQFGIGEKWFPTLSQSRLVGLGMFGLLALWLLRSAKPKR
;
A
#
# COMPACT_ATOMS: atom_id res chain seq x y z
N MET A 1 17.41 18.23 21.29
CA MET A 1 18.39 18.03 22.39
C MET A 1 17.77 18.16 23.79
N SER A 2 16.77 19.02 24.01
CA SER A 2 16.03 19.11 25.29
C SER A 2 15.26 17.83 25.65
N SER A 3 14.61 17.19 24.68
CA SER A 3 13.81 15.96 24.89
C SER A 3 14.66 14.78 25.35
N PHE A 4 15.87 14.62 24.80
CA PHE A 4 16.76 13.52 25.15
C PHE A 4 17.31 13.65 26.58
N ARG A 5 17.64 14.89 27.00
CA ARG A 5 18.00 15.19 28.39
C ARG A 5 16.82 14.99 29.34
N ALA A 6 15.61 15.37 28.94
CA ALA A 6 14.39 15.14 29.73
C ALA A 6 14.12 13.63 29.92
N SER A 7 14.26 12.82 28.87
CA SER A 7 14.10 11.36 28.95
C SER A 7 15.14 10.68 29.83
N ILE A 8 16.41 11.08 29.74
CA ILE A 8 17.48 10.53 30.60
C ILE A 8 17.23 10.92 32.06
N LYS A 9 16.79 12.16 32.32
CA LYS A 9 16.48 12.64 33.67
C LYS A 9 15.29 11.90 34.29
N GLN A 10 14.22 11.66 33.52
CA GLN A 10 13.08 10.84 33.97
C GLN A 10 13.49 9.39 34.28
N LEU A 11 14.39 8.79 33.48
CA LEU A 11 14.89 7.43 33.71
C LEU A 11 15.71 7.34 35.03
N LEU A 12 16.50 8.37 35.33
CA LEU A 12 17.25 8.51 36.58
C LEU A 12 16.34 8.78 37.79
N GLU A 13 15.28 9.58 37.62
CA GLU A 13 14.31 9.89 38.68
C GLU A 13 13.41 8.68 39.03
N LEU A 14 13.01 7.87 38.04
CA LEU A 14 12.31 6.59 38.25
C LEU A 14 13.14 5.60 39.06
N ARG A 15 14.47 5.60 38.89
CA ARG A 15 15.41 4.77 39.65
C ARG A 15 15.63 5.27 41.08
N SER A 16 15.27 6.53 41.37
CA SER A 16 15.49 7.19 42.66
C SER A 16 14.27 7.16 43.60
N GLY A 17 13.17 6.49 43.24
CA GLY A 17 12.05 6.22 44.16
C GLY A 17 11.24 7.44 44.65
N LYS A 18 11.51 8.66 44.15
CA LYS A 18 10.69 9.85 44.43
C LYS A 18 9.59 9.97 43.39
N GLY A 19 8.48 9.27 43.63
CA GLY A 19 7.31 9.31 42.76
C GLY A 19 6.57 10.64 42.87
N ALA A 20 6.92 11.62 42.03
CA ALA A 20 5.99 12.69 41.69
C ALA A 20 4.78 12.04 40.99
N SER A 21 3.55 12.37 41.41
CA SER A 21 2.34 11.85 40.80
C SER A 21 2.21 12.38 39.37
N VAL A 22 2.57 11.54 38.39
CA VAL A 22 2.42 11.89 36.98
C VAL A 22 0.94 12.10 36.66
N LEU A 23 0.61 13.29 36.15
CA LEU A 23 -0.72 13.67 35.67
C LEU A 23 -1.22 12.60 34.71
N ARG A 24 -2.51 12.26 34.78
CA ARG A 24 -3.12 11.22 33.92
C ARG A 24 -2.83 11.47 32.43
N THR A 25 -2.83 12.72 32.00
CA THR A 25 -2.59 13.16 30.61
C THR A 25 -1.14 12.99 30.15
N ASP A 26 -0.20 12.77 31.08
CA ASP A 26 1.24 12.63 30.79
C ASP A 26 1.74 11.19 31.01
N ARG A 27 0.82 10.24 31.21
CA ARG A 27 1.13 8.81 31.39
C ARG A 27 1.26 8.11 30.04
N ASP A 28 2.49 8.02 29.54
CA ASP A 28 2.88 7.25 28.36
C ASP A 28 3.29 5.80 28.69
N ILE A 29 3.38 4.96 27.66
CA ILE A 29 4.03 3.64 27.78
C ILE A 29 5.49 3.84 28.25
N PRO A 30 5.96 3.05 29.24
CA PRO A 30 7.33 3.16 29.74
C PRO A 30 8.36 3.04 28.62
N ILE A 31 9.36 3.93 28.59
CA ILE A 31 10.39 3.94 27.56
C ILE A 31 11.17 2.62 27.46
N THR A 32 11.30 1.89 28.56
CA THR A 32 11.90 0.55 28.59
C THR A 32 11.12 -0.46 27.75
N VAL A 33 9.79 -0.42 27.77
CA VAL A 33 8.93 -1.26 26.93
C VAL A 33 9.08 -0.87 25.47
N VAL A 34 9.15 0.42 25.16
CA VAL A 34 9.33 0.92 23.79
C VAL A 34 10.69 0.49 23.20
N ILE A 35 11.78 0.66 23.97
CA ILE A 35 13.13 0.25 23.54
C ILE A 35 13.22 -1.26 23.39
N ALA A 36 12.75 -2.02 24.39
CA ALA A 36 12.78 -3.49 24.34
C ALA A 36 11.91 -4.03 23.20
N GLY A 37 10.71 -3.48 23.01
CA GLY A 37 9.81 -3.84 21.91
C GLY A 37 10.40 -3.53 20.54
N SER A 38 11.05 -2.36 20.38
CA SER A 38 11.74 -1.99 19.13
C SER A 38 12.90 -2.94 18.82
N ALA A 39 13.70 -3.29 19.82
CA ALA A 39 14.79 -4.26 19.67
C ALA A 39 14.27 -5.66 19.30
N LEU A 40 13.16 -6.09 19.91
CA LEU A 40 12.50 -7.36 19.59
C LEU A 40 11.96 -7.36 18.15
N ILE A 41 11.38 -6.26 17.68
CA ILE A 41 10.91 -6.13 16.29
C ILE A 41 12.08 -6.23 15.31
N VAL A 42 13.20 -5.55 15.58
CA VAL A 42 14.41 -5.66 14.73
C VAL A 42 14.94 -7.10 14.71
N LEU A 43 15.01 -7.75 15.87
CA LEU A 43 15.41 -9.15 15.98
C LEU A 43 14.47 -10.07 15.18
N PHE A 44 13.15 -9.85 15.30
CA PHE A 44 12.15 -10.63 14.59
C PHE A 44 12.25 -10.45 13.07
N ILE A 45 12.40 -9.22 12.58
CA ILE A 45 12.62 -8.91 11.16
C ILE A 45 13.88 -9.59 10.65
N TRP A 46 14.95 -9.60 11.44
CA TRP A 46 16.22 -10.24 11.08
C TRP A 46 16.11 -11.78 11.04
N LEU A 47 15.32 -12.38 11.94
CA LEU A 47 15.08 -13.83 11.97
C LEU A 47 14.16 -14.33 10.86
N LEU A 48 13.44 -13.45 10.15
CA LEU A 48 12.55 -13.84 9.06
C LEU A 48 13.30 -14.01 7.73
N PRO A 49 13.56 -15.26 7.28
CA PRO A 49 14.33 -15.51 6.05
C PRO A 49 13.61 -15.01 4.79
N GLN A 50 12.30 -14.80 4.86
CA GLN A 50 11.48 -14.27 3.77
C GLN A 50 11.81 -12.81 3.43
N LEU A 51 12.23 -12.01 4.42
CA LEU A 51 12.57 -10.59 4.24
C LEU A 51 14.02 -10.40 3.79
N GLN A 52 14.84 -11.45 3.91
CA GLN A 52 16.24 -11.49 3.47
C GLN A 52 17.07 -10.30 3.99
N VAL A 53 16.77 -9.85 5.21
CA VAL A 53 17.42 -8.69 5.84
C VAL A 53 18.80 -9.09 6.33
N ASN A 54 19.85 -8.47 5.77
CA ASN A 54 21.22 -8.53 6.26
C ASN A 54 21.53 -7.36 7.21
N LEU A 55 22.71 -7.35 7.82
CA LEU A 55 23.14 -6.30 8.77
C LEU A 55 23.06 -4.88 8.16
N ILE A 56 23.41 -4.73 6.88
CA ILE A 56 23.36 -3.44 6.16
C ILE A 56 21.91 -2.96 6.06
N SER A 57 21.00 -3.80 5.56
CA SER A 57 19.58 -3.47 5.46
C SER A 57 18.92 -3.22 6.82
N ALA A 58 19.30 -3.94 7.88
CA ALA A 58 18.83 -3.68 9.24
C ALA A 58 19.27 -2.28 9.73
N PHE A 59 20.53 -1.91 9.49
CA PHE A 59 21.03 -0.57 9.79
C PHE A 59 20.28 0.50 8.99
N LEU A 60 20.03 0.28 7.69
CA LEU A 60 19.26 1.22 6.85
C LEU A 60 17.81 1.38 7.31
N ILE A 61 17.16 0.30 7.77
CA ILE A 61 15.81 0.36 8.35
C ILE A 61 15.80 1.27 9.57
N VAL A 62 16.76 1.12 10.49
CA VAL A 62 16.82 1.95 11.70
C VAL A 62 17.13 3.40 11.33
N LEU A 63 18.10 3.64 10.44
CA LEU A 63 18.52 4.97 10.02
C LEU A 63 17.39 5.74 9.31
N PHE A 64 16.85 5.18 8.22
CA PHE A 64 15.77 5.80 7.46
C PHE A 64 14.46 5.81 8.25
N GLY A 65 14.16 4.75 8.99
CA GLY A 65 12.98 4.67 9.85
C GLY A 65 12.96 5.77 10.89
N PHE A 66 14.06 6.00 11.59
CA PHE A 66 14.17 7.09 12.56
C PHE A 66 14.01 8.46 11.90
N PHE A 67 14.74 8.72 10.81
CA PHE A 67 14.70 10.02 10.13
C PHE A 67 13.29 10.33 9.60
N PHE A 68 12.68 9.39 8.87
CA PHE A 68 11.35 9.59 8.29
C PHE A 68 10.23 9.55 9.33
N ALA A 69 10.35 8.82 10.43
CA ALA A 69 9.39 8.91 11.54
C ALA A 69 9.34 10.33 12.13
N VAL A 70 10.49 10.99 12.32
CA VAL A 70 10.56 12.37 12.80
C VAL A 70 9.97 13.35 11.79
N VAL A 71 10.29 13.20 10.51
CA VAL A 71 9.74 14.05 9.43
C VAL A 71 8.22 13.88 9.35
N SER A 72 7.73 12.64 9.33
CA SER A 72 6.30 12.30 9.27
C SER A 72 5.52 12.85 10.45
N SER A 73 6.03 12.70 11.68
CA SER A 73 5.41 13.25 12.90
C SER A 73 5.23 14.77 12.82
N ARG A 74 6.26 15.48 12.34
CA ARG A 74 6.20 16.94 12.19
C ARG A 74 5.25 17.39 11.09
N LEU A 75 5.34 16.78 9.91
CA LEU A 75 4.48 17.11 8.78
C LEU A 75 3.02 16.81 9.13
N THR A 76 2.75 15.67 9.75
CA THR A 76 1.40 15.32 10.20
C THR A 76 0.87 16.34 11.19
N GLY A 77 1.71 16.85 12.09
CA GLY A 77 1.33 17.90 13.03
C GLY A 77 0.96 19.24 12.38
N GLN A 78 1.47 19.53 11.18
CA GLN A 78 1.27 20.77 10.43
C GLN A 78 0.16 20.68 9.37
N VAL A 79 0.19 19.63 8.55
CA VAL A 79 -0.70 19.46 7.38
C VAL A 79 -1.72 18.32 7.53
N GLY A 80 -1.64 17.54 8.61
CA GLY A 80 -2.48 16.36 8.84
C GLY A 80 -1.97 15.10 8.12
N SER A 81 -2.39 13.93 8.60
CA SER A 81 -1.92 12.63 8.08
C SER A 81 -2.36 12.35 6.64
N SER A 82 -3.54 12.82 6.24
CA SER A 82 -4.06 12.68 4.88
C SER A 82 -3.22 13.39 3.82
N SER A 83 -2.51 14.46 4.21
CA SER A 83 -1.68 15.28 3.32
C SER A 83 -0.19 15.00 3.51
N CYS A 84 0.18 14.01 4.33
CA CYS A 84 1.57 13.65 4.53
C CYS A 84 2.14 12.90 3.32
N PRO A 85 3.35 13.25 2.84
CA PRO A 85 3.96 12.64 1.66
C PRO A 85 4.56 11.26 1.96
N ASN A 86 3.79 10.34 2.56
CA ASN A 86 4.25 8.99 2.94
C ASN A 86 4.76 8.20 1.74
N SER A 87 4.10 8.32 0.59
CA SER A 87 4.55 7.72 -0.67
C SER A 87 5.91 8.27 -1.13
N GLY A 88 6.15 9.58 -0.99
CA GLY A 88 7.43 10.21 -1.29
C GLY A 88 8.56 9.72 -0.37
N MET A 89 8.28 9.58 0.93
CA MET A 89 9.23 9.03 1.91
C MET A 89 9.58 7.56 1.61
N ALA A 90 8.61 6.76 1.16
CA ALA A 90 8.84 5.39 0.73
C ALA A 90 9.74 5.31 -0.52
N ILE A 91 9.47 6.14 -1.54
CA ILE A 91 10.30 6.22 -2.76
C ILE A 91 11.73 6.64 -2.42
N ALA A 92 11.90 7.70 -1.61
CA ALA A 92 13.21 8.19 -1.22
C ALA A 92 14.02 7.10 -0.47
N THR A 93 13.37 6.36 0.41
CA THR A 93 13.98 5.23 1.12
C THR A 93 14.40 4.12 0.15
N LEU A 94 13.52 3.74 -0.78
CA LEU A 94 13.80 2.69 -1.76
C LEU A 94 14.96 3.07 -2.67
N ILE A 95 14.93 4.26 -3.27
CA ILE A 95 16.00 4.75 -4.14
C ILE A 95 17.31 4.87 -3.37
N GLY A 96 17.30 5.48 -2.18
CA GLY A 96 18.48 5.58 -1.33
C GLY A 96 19.08 4.22 -0.97
N THR A 97 18.23 3.25 -0.61
CA THR A 97 18.66 1.88 -0.31
C THR A 97 19.26 1.20 -1.55
N CYS A 98 18.62 1.32 -2.71
CA CYS A 98 19.11 0.72 -3.95
C CYS A 98 20.45 1.33 -4.37
N LEU A 99 20.63 2.65 -4.25
CA LEU A 99 21.90 3.31 -4.55
C LEU A 99 23.03 2.86 -3.63
N ILE A 100 22.75 2.69 -2.33
CA ILE A 100 23.72 2.15 -1.38
C ILE A 100 24.07 0.70 -1.73
N PHE A 101 23.10 -0.11 -2.14
CA PHE A 101 23.34 -1.50 -2.56
C PHE A 101 24.21 -1.55 -3.81
N VAL A 102 23.93 -0.70 -4.82
CA VAL A 102 24.78 -0.56 -6.01
C VAL A 102 26.21 -0.16 -5.63
N PHE A 103 26.37 0.82 -4.73
CA PHE A 103 27.68 1.26 -4.26
C PHE A 103 28.48 0.16 -3.54
N LEU A 104 27.79 -0.73 -2.82
CA LEU A 104 28.38 -1.85 -2.09
C LEU A 104 28.50 -3.13 -2.93
N GLY A 105 28.13 -3.10 -4.22
CA GLY A 105 28.16 -4.27 -5.11
C GLY A 105 27.08 -5.33 -4.81
N LEU A 106 26.03 -4.98 -4.07
CA LEU A 106 24.89 -5.82 -3.73
C LEU A 106 23.84 -5.80 -4.85
N THR A 107 24.23 -6.26 -6.05
CA THR A 107 23.44 -6.17 -7.29
C THR A 107 23.30 -7.52 -7.99
N GLY A 108 22.35 -7.64 -8.92
CA GLY A 108 22.24 -8.78 -9.85
C GLY A 108 21.62 -10.07 -9.29
N GLU A 109 21.47 -10.21 -7.97
CA GLU A 109 20.73 -11.34 -7.38
C GLU A 109 19.30 -10.93 -6.98
N PRO A 110 18.29 -11.81 -7.21
CA PRO A 110 16.90 -11.55 -6.80
C PRO A 110 16.74 -11.24 -5.31
N LYS A 111 17.72 -11.66 -4.49
CA LYS A 111 17.70 -11.43 -3.05
C LYS A 111 17.82 -9.95 -2.66
N TYR A 112 18.61 -9.19 -3.42
CA TYR A 112 18.81 -7.77 -3.14
C TYR A 112 17.58 -6.93 -3.48
N PHE A 113 16.80 -7.38 -4.47
CA PHE A 113 15.51 -6.79 -4.81
C PHE A 113 14.50 -6.94 -3.66
N ALA A 114 14.35 -8.16 -3.14
CA ALA A 114 13.45 -8.45 -2.02
C ALA A 114 13.89 -7.71 -0.74
N MET A 115 15.20 -7.63 -0.50
CA MET A 115 15.78 -6.90 0.62
C MET A 115 15.50 -5.39 0.53
N ALA A 116 15.72 -4.75 -0.62
CA ALA A 116 15.46 -3.32 -0.81
C ALA A 116 13.96 -2.99 -0.64
N LEU A 117 13.08 -3.83 -1.19
CA LEU A 117 11.63 -3.71 -0.98
C LEU A 117 11.25 -3.83 0.50
N SER A 118 11.87 -4.75 1.22
CA SER A 118 11.62 -4.94 2.65
C SER A 118 12.01 -3.71 3.46
N VAL A 119 13.18 -3.11 3.17
CA VAL A 119 13.61 -1.85 3.81
C VAL A 119 12.59 -0.73 3.55
N GLY A 120 12.22 -0.51 2.28
CA GLY A 120 11.25 0.53 1.93
C GLY A 120 9.87 0.32 2.56
N ALA A 121 9.38 -0.92 2.59
CA ALA A 121 8.10 -1.27 3.20
C ALA A 121 8.10 -1.02 4.71
N ILE A 122 9.13 -1.49 5.43
CA ILE A 122 9.24 -1.34 6.89
C ILE A 122 9.35 0.14 7.27
N VAL A 123 10.17 0.90 6.56
CA VAL A 123 10.34 2.35 6.82
C VAL A 123 9.05 3.12 6.49
N CYS A 124 8.34 2.76 5.42
CA CYS A 124 7.05 3.37 5.09
C CYS A 124 6.01 3.12 6.19
N ILE A 125 5.91 1.88 6.69
CA ILE A 125 5.01 1.52 7.80
C ILE A 125 5.39 2.30 9.07
N ALA A 126 6.68 2.33 9.42
CA ALA A 126 7.16 3.06 10.59
C ALA A 126 6.88 4.56 10.50
N SER A 127 7.16 5.18 9.35
CA SER A 127 6.90 6.59 9.07
C SER A 127 5.41 6.92 9.14
N SER A 128 4.57 6.11 8.49
CA SER A 128 3.12 6.30 8.50
C SER A 128 2.55 6.21 9.91
N ASN A 129 2.92 5.17 10.66
CA ASN A 129 2.45 4.97 12.03
C ASN A 129 2.96 6.07 12.97
N ALA A 130 4.19 6.56 12.81
CA ALA A 130 4.71 7.66 13.61
C ALA A 130 3.91 8.96 13.42
N GLY A 131 3.54 9.25 12.17
CA GLY A 131 2.69 10.39 11.82
C GLY A 131 1.32 10.29 12.47
N THR A 132 0.59 9.20 12.21
CA THR A 132 -0.76 8.98 12.76
C THR A 132 -0.75 8.96 14.29
N THR A 133 0.19 8.26 14.93
CA THR A 133 0.33 8.26 16.39
C THR A 133 0.50 9.67 16.95
N SER A 134 1.31 10.51 16.29
CA SER A 134 1.52 11.89 16.73
C SER A 134 0.24 12.73 16.63
N GLN A 135 -0.55 12.51 15.57
CA GLN A 135 -1.85 13.16 15.42
C GLN A 135 -2.86 12.70 16.47
N ASP A 136 -2.90 11.39 16.75
CA ASP A 136 -3.80 10.78 17.72
C ASP A 136 -3.49 11.23 19.14
N LEU A 137 -2.20 11.31 19.50
CA LEU A 137 -1.75 11.83 20.79
C LEU A 137 -2.08 13.32 20.94
N LYS A 138 -1.91 14.14 19.89
CA LYS A 138 -2.32 15.56 19.93
C LYS A 138 -3.82 15.70 20.13
N THR A 139 -4.62 14.94 19.39
CA THR A 139 -6.08 14.96 19.49
C THR A 139 -6.52 14.48 20.88
N GLY A 140 -5.88 13.41 21.36
CA GLY A 140 -6.05 12.89 22.71
C GLY A 140 -5.79 13.90 23.80
N PHE A 141 -4.65 14.61 23.71
CA PHE A 141 -4.30 15.67 24.63
C PHE A 141 -5.37 16.77 24.67
N LEU A 142 -5.89 17.20 23.51
CA LEU A 142 -6.93 18.22 23.42
C LEU A 142 -8.27 17.80 24.06
N VAL A 143 -8.64 16.52 23.98
CA VAL A 143 -9.87 15.99 24.58
C VAL A 143 -9.67 15.43 26.01
N GLY A 144 -8.46 15.57 26.56
CA GLY A 144 -8.13 15.07 27.90
C GLY A 144 -8.06 13.53 28.02
N ALA A 145 -7.65 12.84 26.95
CA ALA A 145 -7.41 11.40 26.94
C ALA A 145 -6.13 11.02 27.72
N THR A 146 -6.03 9.76 28.11
CA THR A 146 -4.83 9.17 28.74
C THR A 146 -3.96 8.51 27.64
N PRO A 147 -2.72 8.95 27.38
CA PRO A 147 -1.89 8.47 26.26
C PRO A 147 -1.71 6.95 26.21
N ILE A 148 -1.47 6.29 27.36
CA ILE A 148 -1.30 4.83 27.41
C ILE A 148 -2.49 4.05 26.83
N HIS A 149 -3.73 4.52 27.04
CA HIS A 149 -4.93 3.86 26.53
C HIS A 149 -5.07 4.09 25.02
N GLN A 150 -4.68 5.27 24.54
CA GLN A 150 -4.67 5.58 23.11
C GLN A 150 -3.63 4.73 22.37
N GLN A 151 -2.40 4.64 22.89
CA GLN A 151 -1.35 3.82 22.31
C GLN A 151 -1.72 2.33 22.30
N THR A 152 -2.35 1.84 23.38
CA THR A 152 -2.86 0.45 23.43
C THR A 152 -3.96 0.22 22.40
N GLY A 153 -4.92 1.15 22.27
CA GLY A 153 -5.95 1.10 21.24
C GLY A 153 -5.38 1.09 19.83
N LEU A 154 -4.34 1.89 19.57
CA LEU A 154 -3.64 1.92 18.29
C LEU A 154 -2.98 0.57 17.98
N ILE A 155 -2.31 -0.05 18.96
CA ILE A 155 -1.68 -1.37 18.78
C ILE A 155 -2.75 -2.40 18.38
N ILE A 156 -3.89 -2.43 19.08
CA ILE A 156 -5.00 -3.34 18.77
C ILE A 156 -5.55 -3.08 17.36
N GLY A 157 -5.74 -1.80 17.01
CA GLY A 157 -6.20 -1.39 15.68
C GLY A 157 -5.26 -1.87 14.57
N VAL A 158 -3.96 -1.59 14.71
CA VAL A 158 -2.93 -2.00 13.73
C VAL A 158 -2.88 -3.51 13.59
N LEU A 159 -2.87 -4.27 14.69
CA LEU A 159 -2.86 -5.73 14.64
C LEU A 159 -4.10 -6.29 13.93
N THR A 160 -5.27 -5.73 14.24
CA THR A 160 -6.53 -6.13 13.60
C THR A 160 -6.49 -5.82 12.09
N SER A 161 -6.03 -4.63 11.70
CA SER A 161 -5.87 -4.26 10.28
C SER A 161 -4.89 -5.16 9.54
N VAL A 162 -3.75 -5.51 10.15
CA VAL A 162 -2.76 -6.41 9.52
C VAL A 162 -3.35 -7.80 9.27
N LEU A 163 -4.10 -8.35 10.22
CA LEU A 163 -4.76 -9.65 10.06
C LEU A 163 -5.84 -9.61 8.96
N VAL A 164 -6.70 -8.59 8.97
CA VAL A 164 -7.77 -8.45 7.98
C VAL A 164 -7.18 -8.24 6.59
N ILE A 165 -6.23 -7.32 6.41
CA ILE A 165 -5.59 -7.06 5.10
C ILE A 165 -4.83 -8.29 4.61
N GLY A 166 -4.07 -8.97 5.48
CA GLY A 166 -3.35 -10.19 5.14
C GLY A 166 -4.30 -11.29 4.66
N TRP A 167 -5.41 -11.49 5.38
CA TRP A 167 -6.46 -12.42 4.97
C TRP A 167 -7.08 -12.01 3.63
N THR A 168 -7.44 -10.75 3.45
CA THR A 168 -8.03 -10.24 2.19
C THR A 168 -7.11 -10.46 1.00
N VAL A 169 -5.80 -10.19 1.12
CA VAL A 169 -4.84 -10.39 0.03
C VAL A 169 -4.73 -11.87 -0.35
N VAL A 170 -4.64 -12.77 0.64
CA VAL A 170 -4.62 -14.22 0.38
C VAL A 170 -5.93 -14.69 -0.23
N TYR A 171 -7.06 -14.17 0.27
CA TYR A 171 -8.39 -14.48 -0.21
C TYR A 171 -8.57 -14.06 -1.67
N LEU A 172 -8.24 -12.81 -2.01
CA LEU A 172 -8.28 -12.30 -3.38
C LEU A 172 -7.34 -13.09 -4.29
N ASN A 173 -6.12 -13.40 -3.83
CA ASN A 173 -5.20 -14.19 -4.63
C ASN A 173 -5.80 -15.54 -5.03
N LYS A 174 -6.42 -16.26 -4.09
CA LYS A 174 -7.01 -17.57 -4.35
C LYS A 174 -8.16 -17.48 -5.35
N ASN A 175 -9.07 -16.52 -5.17
CA ASN A 175 -10.28 -16.43 -6.00
C ASN A 175 -10.03 -15.83 -7.39
N PHE A 176 -9.02 -14.98 -7.56
CA PHE A 176 -8.66 -14.40 -8.86
C PHE A 176 -7.57 -15.18 -9.61
N THR A 177 -7.08 -16.30 -9.06
CA THR A 177 -6.07 -17.14 -9.74
C THR A 177 -6.69 -17.76 -10.98
N THR A 178 -6.01 -17.58 -12.11
CA THR A 178 -6.47 -18.05 -13.42
C THR A 178 -5.44 -18.99 -14.04
N PHE A 179 -5.90 -19.91 -14.86
CA PHE A 179 -5.04 -20.88 -15.55
C PHE A 179 -5.08 -20.61 -17.05
N GLU A 180 -3.92 -20.26 -17.60
CA GLU A 180 -3.74 -20.05 -19.04
C GLU A 180 -3.25 -21.35 -19.68
N LYS A 181 -3.93 -21.82 -20.72
CA LYS A 181 -3.52 -23.05 -21.44
C LYS A 181 -2.33 -22.75 -22.34
N LEU A 182 -1.22 -23.46 -22.14
CA LEU A 182 -0.03 -23.37 -22.96
C LEU A 182 0.02 -24.55 -23.94
N GLN A 183 0.16 -24.23 -25.22
CA GLN A 183 0.41 -25.22 -26.28
C GLN A 183 1.92 -25.27 -26.57
N LEU A 184 2.71 -25.68 -25.59
CA LEU A 184 4.17 -25.79 -25.71
C LEU A 184 4.60 -27.22 -25.39
N ASP A 185 5.30 -27.86 -26.32
CA ASP A 185 5.94 -29.18 -26.13
C ASP A 185 7.20 -29.04 -25.27
N VAL A 186 7.02 -28.63 -24.01
CA VAL A 186 8.09 -28.55 -23.02
C VAL A 186 7.75 -29.50 -21.87
N THR A 187 8.66 -30.44 -21.62
CA THR A 187 8.58 -31.36 -20.50
C THR A 187 9.42 -30.83 -19.34
N LEU A 188 8.83 -30.75 -18.15
CA LEU A 188 9.55 -30.37 -16.93
C LEU A 188 9.83 -31.60 -16.08
N ALA A 189 11.01 -31.62 -15.46
CA ALA A 189 11.38 -32.67 -14.52
C ALA A 189 10.43 -32.64 -13.31
N ARG A 190 10.04 -33.83 -12.84
CA ARG A 190 9.19 -33.97 -11.66
C ARG A 190 9.96 -33.48 -10.42
N PRO A 191 9.39 -32.56 -9.62
CA PRO A 191 10.01 -32.12 -8.37
C PRO A 191 10.03 -33.24 -7.32
N GLU A 192 11.04 -33.24 -6.44
CA GLU A 192 11.18 -34.22 -5.35
C GLU A 192 9.97 -34.25 -4.40
N ASN A 193 9.34 -33.09 -4.17
CA ASN A 193 8.09 -32.96 -3.39
C ASN A 193 6.96 -32.42 -4.30
N PRO A 194 6.19 -33.29 -4.97
CA PRO A 194 5.13 -32.87 -5.89
C PRO A 194 3.92 -32.33 -5.13
N VAL A 195 3.52 -31.10 -5.46
CA VAL A 195 2.26 -30.50 -5.01
C VAL A 195 1.20 -30.81 -6.06
N PHE A 196 0.18 -31.59 -5.68
CA PHE A 196 -0.93 -31.92 -6.57
C PHE A 196 -1.99 -30.82 -6.53
N VAL A 197 -2.39 -30.35 -7.70
CA VAL A 197 -3.41 -29.32 -7.88
C VAL A 197 -4.40 -29.80 -8.94
N THR A 198 -5.69 -29.67 -8.66
CA THR A 198 -6.73 -29.94 -9.65
C THR A 198 -6.73 -28.82 -10.68
N GLY A 199 -6.48 -29.17 -11.94
CA GLY A 199 -6.48 -28.20 -13.04
C GLY A 199 -7.90 -27.81 -13.46
N PRO A 200 -8.02 -26.84 -14.39
CA PRO A 200 -9.33 -26.37 -14.89
C PRO A 200 -10.20 -27.48 -15.48
N ASP A 201 -9.58 -28.53 -16.00
CA ASP A 201 -10.24 -29.68 -16.61
C ASP A 201 -10.72 -30.73 -15.59
N GLY A 202 -10.59 -30.46 -14.29
CA GLY A 202 -10.92 -31.41 -13.21
C GLY A 202 -9.91 -32.54 -13.02
N LYS A 203 -8.81 -32.55 -13.79
CA LYS A 203 -7.74 -33.58 -13.70
C LYS A 203 -6.65 -33.18 -12.69
N PRO A 204 -5.98 -34.16 -12.05
CA PRO A 204 -4.84 -33.87 -11.19
C PRO A 204 -3.61 -33.49 -12.02
N TYR A 205 -2.97 -32.38 -11.66
CA TYR A 205 -1.70 -31.93 -12.22
C TYR A 205 -0.67 -31.74 -11.11
N ILE A 206 0.61 -31.81 -11.48
CA ILE A 206 1.72 -31.48 -10.59
C ILE A 206 2.08 -30.00 -10.80
N GLN A 207 2.07 -29.22 -9.74
CA GLN A 207 2.51 -27.83 -9.77
C GLN A 207 4.04 -27.78 -9.72
N VAL A 208 4.65 -27.22 -10.77
CA VAL A 208 6.10 -27.05 -10.87
C VAL A 208 6.42 -25.56 -10.94
N ARG A 209 7.32 -25.11 -10.05
CA ARG A 209 7.83 -23.74 -10.08
C ARG A 209 9.07 -23.69 -10.95
N VAL A 210 8.99 -22.95 -12.05
CA VAL A 210 10.11 -22.78 -12.98
C VAL A 210 10.84 -21.48 -12.64
N ARG A 211 12.14 -21.58 -12.42
CA ARG A 211 13.08 -20.45 -12.27
C ARG A 211 14.16 -20.59 -13.34
N ASN A 212 14.45 -19.52 -14.07
CA ASN A 212 15.47 -19.51 -15.13
C ASN A 212 15.39 -20.67 -16.16
N HIS A 213 14.27 -20.79 -16.88
CA HIS A 213 14.15 -21.72 -18.01
C HIS A 213 14.27 -20.98 -19.35
N SER A 214 15.00 -21.54 -20.31
CA SER A 214 15.34 -20.88 -21.57
C SER A 214 14.14 -20.59 -22.48
N ARG A 215 13.05 -21.36 -22.35
CA ARG A 215 11.82 -21.25 -23.16
C ARG A 215 10.55 -20.87 -22.38
N LEU A 216 10.61 -20.86 -21.04
CA LEU A 216 9.43 -20.60 -20.20
C LEU A 216 9.70 -19.41 -19.29
N PRO A 217 8.81 -18.40 -19.24
CA PRO A 217 8.94 -17.32 -18.27
C PRO A 217 8.87 -17.87 -16.85
N GLU A 218 9.44 -17.15 -15.89
CA GLU A 218 9.35 -17.56 -14.49
C GLU A 218 7.90 -17.58 -14.01
N GLY A 219 7.53 -18.63 -13.28
CA GLY A 219 6.15 -18.83 -12.88
C GLY A 219 5.87 -20.21 -12.33
N LYS A 220 4.60 -20.45 -12.02
CA LYS A 220 4.09 -21.76 -11.65
C LYS A 220 3.35 -22.38 -12.82
N TYR A 221 3.62 -23.64 -13.08
CA TYR A 221 3.07 -24.38 -14.20
C TYR A 221 2.42 -25.66 -13.71
N LEU A 222 1.31 -26.04 -14.34
CA LEU A 222 0.67 -27.34 -14.14
C LEU A 222 1.17 -28.31 -15.19
N VAL A 223 1.72 -29.41 -14.70
CA VAL A 223 2.38 -30.44 -15.47
C VAL A 223 1.60 -31.74 -15.36
N HIS A 224 1.34 -32.41 -16.48
CA HIS A 224 0.58 -33.66 -16.48
C HIS A 224 1.38 -34.79 -15.84
N GLU A 225 0.73 -35.59 -14.99
CA GLU A 225 1.37 -36.60 -14.14
C GLU A 225 2.12 -37.68 -14.94
N SER A 226 1.57 -38.11 -16.07
CA SER A 226 2.09 -39.24 -16.84
C SER A 226 3.31 -38.94 -17.73
N ASN A 227 3.43 -37.72 -18.24
CA ASN A 227 4.43 -37.39 -19.28
C ASN A 227 5.26 -36.13 -18.96
N GLY A 228 5.01 -35.45 -17.85
CA GLY A 228 5.75 -34.25 -17.49
C GLY A 228 5.47 -33.05 -18.42
N SER A 229 4.45 -33.10 -19.28
CA SER A 229 4.12 -32.02 -20.22
C SER A 229 3.48 -30.82 -19.52
N VAL A 230 3.98 -29.61 -19.84
CA VAL A 230 3.39 -28.35 -19.36
C VAL A 230 2.11 -28.09 -20.12
N GLN A 231 0.97 -27.98 -19.41
CA GLN A 231 -0.32 -27.70 -20.04
C GLN A 231 -0.92 -26.37 -19.63
N TYR A 232 -0.72 -25.95 -18.38
CA TYR A 232 -1.24 -24.68 -17.90
C TYR A 232 -0.17 -23.85 -17.19
N ARG A 233 -0.28 -22.53 -17.33
CA ARG A 233 0.38 -21.57 -16.47
C ARG A 233 -0.61 -21.10 -15.41
N GLU A 234 -0.21 -21.20 -14.15
CA GLU A 234 -0.95 -20.58 -13.06
C GLU A 234 -0.55 -19.11 -12.97
N ILE A 235 -1.50 -18.23 -13.27
CA ILE A 235 -1.36 -16.78 -13.12
C ILE A 235 -1.94 -16.43 -11.75
N ALA A 236 -1.09 -15.90 -10.86
CA ALA A 236 -1.50 -15.53 -9.51
C ALA A 236 -2.59 -14.46 -9.58
N GLY A 237 -3.66 -14.62 -8.80
CA GLY A 237 -4.80 -13.71 -8.86
C GLY A 237 -4.46 -12.25 -8.57
N ILE A 238 -3.45 -12.00 -7.73
CA ILE A 238 -2.98 -10.64 -7.46
C ILE A 238 -2.33 -10.00 -8.71
N GLU A 239 -1.74 -10.77 -9.63
CA GLU A 239 -1.15 -10.22 -10.86
C GLU A 239 -2.21 -9.70 -11.84
N ASN A 240 -3.42 -10.24 -11.77
CA ASN A 240 -4.57 -9.76 -12.55
C ASN A 240 -5.14 -8.44 -12.00
N LEU A 241 -4.79 -8.08 -10.76
CA LEU A 241 -5.24 -6.83 -10.14
C LEU A 241 -4.28 -5.70 -10.50
N GLN A 242 -4.82 -4.57 -10.93
CA GLN A 242 -4.00 -3.40 -11.26
C GLN A 242 -3.49 -2.74 -9.99
N ALA A 243 -2.17 -2.78 -9.78
CA ALA A 243 -1.48 -2.00 -8.76
C ALA A 243 -0.41 -1.10 -9.42
N PRO A 244 -0.80 0.00 -10.09
CA PRO A 244 0.13 0.84 -10.85
C PRO A 244 1.30 1.30 -9.99
N GLN A 245 1.03 1.91 -8.83
CA GLN A 245 2.07 2.45 -7.93
C GLN A 245 3.11 1.39 -7.54
N ALA A 246 2.67 0.18 -7.17
CA ALA A 246 3.57 -0.92 -6.84
C ALA A 246 4.40 -1.37 -8.06
N LYS A 247 3.78 -1.40 -9.25
CA LYS A 247 4.46 -1.74 -10.50
C LYS A 247 5.57 -0.75 -10.82
N LEU A 248 5.30 0.56 -10.71
CA LEU A 248 6.31 1.60 -10.90
C LEU A 248 7.48 1.45 -9.92
N MET A 249 7.21 1.26 -8.62
CA MET A 249 8.27 1.01 -7.64
C MET A 249 9.12 -0.20 -8.04
N SER A 250 8.48 -1.30 -8.46
CA SER A 250 9.20 -2.51 -8.86
C SER A 250 10.10 -2.28 -10.09
N VAL A 251 9.65 -1.47 -11.06
CA VAL A 251 10.41 -1.14 -12.27
C VAL A 251 11.61 -0.26 -11.93
N VAL A 252 11.42 0.75 -11.09
CA VAL A 252 12.50 1.64 -10.65
C VAL A 252 13.56 0.87 -9.86
N ILE A 253 13.16 0.03 -8.91
CA ILE A 253 14.09 -0.76 -8.09
C ILE A 253 14.88 -1.74 -8.98
N LYS A 254 14.20 -2.51 -9.85
CA LYS A 254 14.89 -3.41 -10.79
C LYS A 254 15.85 -2.64 -11.69
N GLY A 255 15.40 -1.51 -12.24
CA GLY A 255 16.22 -0.65 -13.09
C GLY A 255 17.49 -0.16 -12.38
N ILE A 256 17.39 0.28 -11.12
CA ILE A 256 18.55 0.73 -10.34
C ILE A 256 19.50 -0.45 -10.05
N LEU A 257 18.99 -1.57 -9.53
CA LEU A 257 19.81 -2.71 -9.10
C LEU A 257 20.43 -3.48 -10.28
N ASP A 258 19.77 -3.50 -11.44
CA ASP A 258 20.30 -4.14 -12.66
C ASP A 258 21.20 -3.20 -13.48
N GLY A 259 21.33 -1.94 -13.07
CA GLY A 259 22.10 -0.92 -13.80
C GLY A 259 21.50 -0.53 -15.17
N LYS A 260 20.24 -0.92 -15.43
CA LYS A 260 19.54 -0.68 -16.72
C LYS A 260 18.57 0.49 -16.66
N LEU A 261 18.64 1.31 -15.62
CA LEU A 261 17.75 2.45 -15.46
C LEU A 261 18.01 3.47 -16.58
N PRO A 262 16.97 3.90 -17.33
CA PRO A 262 17.14 4.88 -18.39
C PRO A 262 17.30 6.28 -17.78
N TRP A 263 18.50 6.60 -17.30
CA TRP A 263 18.83 7.86 -16.63
C TRP A 263 18.47 9.09 -17.45
N GLY A 264 18.57 9.01 -18.78
CA GLY A 264 18.12 10.08 -19.68
C GLY A 264 16.64 10.43 -19.51
N LEU A 265 15.77 9.43 -19.36
CA LEU A 265 14.33 9.65 -19.15
C LEU A 265 14.04 10.25 -17.76
N ILE A 266 14.79 9.85 -16.74
CA ILE A 266 14.64 10.39 -15.38
C ILE A 266 15.04 11.87 -15.34
N LEU A 267 16.21 12.20 -15.91
CA LEU A 267 16.69 13.58 -15.99
C LEU A 267 15.73 14.45 -16.81
N PHE A 268 15.17 13.92 -17.89
CA PHE A 268 14.14 14.60 -18.66
C PHE A 268 12.88 14.86 -17.83
N GLY A 269 12.43 13.89 -17.03
CA GLY A 269 11.33 14.07 -16.09
C GLY A 269 11.61 15.13 -15.02
N ILE A 270 12.82 15.16 -14.45
CA ILE A 270 13.25 16.20 -13.50
C ILE A 270 13.22 17.57 -14.17
N LEU A 271 13.72 17.69 -15.40
CA LEU A 271 13.72 18.94 -16.16
C LEU A 271 12.28 19.43 -16.40
N ILE A 272 11.37 18.55 -16.82
CA ILE A 272 9.95 18.89 -16.98
C ILE A 272 9.38 19.40 -15.66
N ALA A 273 9.61 18.69 -14.54
CA ALA A 273 9.09 19.08 -13.24
C ALA A 273 9.60 20.47 -12.82
N VAL A 274 10.88 20.76 -13.02
CA VAL A 274 11.47 22.08 -12.76
C VAL A 274 10.83 23.16 -13.63
N VAL A 275 10.71 22.93 -14.95
CA VAL A 275 10.07 23.89 -15.86
C VAL A 275 8.62 24.15 -15.47
N MET A 276 7.88 23.11 -15.10
CA MET A 276 6.49 23.25 -14.64
C MET A 276 6.37 24.10 -13.37
N GLU A 277 7.22 23.81 -12.38
CA GLU A 277 7.21 24.56 -11.12
C GLU A 277 7.59 26.03 -11.36
N LEU A 278 8.53 26.30 -12.28
CA LEU A 278 8.88 27.66 -12.73
C LEU A 278 7.72 28.37 -13.45
N CYS A 279 6.87 27.62 -14.16
CA CYS A 279 5.64 28.14 -14.77
C CYS A 279 4.48 28.31 -13.77
N GLY A 280 4.71 28.06 -12.47
CA GLY A 280 3.68 28.13 -11.43
C GLY A 280 2.68 26.97 -11.48
N VAL A 281 2.99 25.89 -12.20
CA VAL A 281 2.15 24.69 -12.25
C VAL A 281 2.78 23.64 -11.33
N HIS A 282 2.03 23.21 -10.30
CA HIS A 282 2.50 22.14 -9.43
C HIS A 282 2.76 20.86 -10.23
N SER A 283 4.01 20.41 -10.19
CA SER A 283 4.50 19.25 -10.94
C SER A 283 3.85 17.92 -10.52
N LEU A 284 3.47 17.78 -9.25
CA LEU A 284 2.90 16.54 -8.70
C LEU A 284 1.53 16.16 -9.30
N PRO A 285 0.50 17.03 -9.31
CA PRO A 285 -0.78 16.73 -9.98
C PRO A 285 -0.63 16.38 -11.46
N PHE A 286 0.26 17.06 -12.17
CA PHE A 286 0.53 16.77 -13.57
C PHE A 286 1.16 15.39 -13.77
N ALA A 287 2.20 15.08 -13.01
CA ALA A 287 2.87 13.79 -13.07
C ALA A 287 1.89 12.64 -12.78
N VAL A 288 1.04 12.79 -11.76
CA VAL A 288 -0.01 11.80 -11.43
C VAL A 288 -1.01 11.64 -12.59
N GLY A 289 -1.40 12.74 -13.24
CA GLY A 289 -2.31 12.73 -14.38
C GLY A 289 -1.75 12.04 -15.62
N VAL A 290 -0.47 12.23 -15.93
CA VAL A 290 0.19 11.56 -17.09
C VAL A 290 0.49 10.08 -16.80
N TYR A 291 0.73 9.76 -15.52
CA TYR A 291 1.12 8.42 -15.08
C TYR A 291 -0.03 7.40 -15.12
N LEU A 292 -1.24 7.82 -14.75
CA LEU A 292 -2.40 6.94 -14.67
C LEU A 292 -3.07 6.80 -16.05
N SER A 293 -3.67 5.63 -16.31
CA SER A 293 -4.44 5.43 -17.53
C SER A 293 -5.57 6.44 -17.63
N LEU A 294 -5.95 6.82 -18.86
CA LEU A 294 -7.04 7.76 -19.10
C LEU A 294 -8.36 7.30 -18.45
N SER A 295 -8.56 5.99 -18.36
CA SER A 295 -9.69 5.37 -17.66
C SER A 295 -9.72 5.64 -16.15
N SER A 296 -8.57 5.78 -15.49
CA SER A 296 -8.45 6.06 -14.07
C SER A 296 -8.38 7.56 -13.76
N THR A 297 -7.89 8.38 -14.70
CA THR A 297 -7.84 9.84 -14.53
C THR A 297 -9.16 10.52 -14.86
N ALA A 298 -9.98 9.97 -15.75
CA ALA A 298 -11.27 10.54 -16.09
C ALA A 298 -12.22 10.71 -14.88
N PRO A 299 -12.38 9.75 -13.96
CA PRO A 299 -13.16 9.95 -12.74
C PRO A 299 -12.60 11.05 -11.83
N ILE A 300 -11.28 11.16 -11.72
CA ILE A 300 -10.61 12.21 -10.92
C ILE A 300 -10.91 13.59 -11.52
N PHE A 301 -10.76 13.72 -12.84
CA PHE A 301 -11.07 14.95 -13.57
C PHE A 301 -12.55 15.33 -13.43
N LEU A 302 -13.46 14.37 -13.60
CA LEU A 302 -14.89 14.59 -13.44
C LEU A 302 -15.24 15.00 -12.01
N GLY A 303 -14.62 14.41 -10.98
CA GLY A 303 -14.76 14.86 -9.60
C GLY A 303 -14.34 16.31 -9.39
N GLY A 304 -13.22 16.72 -10.01
CA GLY A 304 -12.78 18.12 -10.03
C GLY A 304 -13.76 19.07 -10.73
N LEU A 305 -14.37 18.63 -11.84
CA LEU A 305 -15.44 19.38 -12.51
C LEU A 305 -16.68 19.50 -11.63
N VAL A 306 -17.09 18.44 -10.93
CA VAL A 306 -18.21 18.49 -9.97
C VAL A 306 -17.92 19.49 -8.86
N ARG A 307 -16.69 19.51 -8.31
CA ARG A 307 -16.28 20.52 -7.32
C ARG A 307 -16.40 21.93 -7.88
N ARG A 308 -15.83 22.19 -9.06
CA ARG A 308 -15.89 23.51 -9.71
C ARG A 308 -17.33 23.97 -9.97
N LEU A 309 -18.21 23.04 -10.37
CA LEU A 309 -19.63 23.33 -10.54
C LEU A 309 -20.33 23.61 -9.21
N ALA A 310 -20.04 22.82 -8.17
CA ALA A 310 -20.59 23.03 -6.83
C ALA A 310 -20.20 24.41 -6.28
N ASP A 311 -18.93 24.79 -6.38
CA ASP A 311 -18.42 26.08 -5.91
C ASP A 311 -19.11 27.24 -6.64
N LYS A 312 -19.29 27.11 -7.96
CA LYS A 312 -19.99 28.11 -8.79
C LYS A 312 -21.49 28.20 -8.46
N VAL A 313 -22.15 27.09 -8.20
CA VAL A 313 -23.61 27.03 -7.94
C VAL A 313 -23.96 27.48 -6.54
N TYR A 314 -23.15 27.12 -5.53
CA TYR A 314 -23.43 27.41 -4.12
C TYR A 314 -22.67 28.63 -3.58
N GLY A 315 -21.83 29.27 -4.40
CA GLY A 315 -21.14 30.51 -4.03
C GLY A 315 -20.13 30.33 -2.89
N ARG A 316 -19.49 29.16 -2.78
CA ARG A 316 -18.49 28.87 -1.75
C ARG A 316 -17.17 29.58 -2.06
N LEU A 317 -16.58 30.24 -1.06
CA LEU A 317 -15.22 30.79 -1.14
C LEU A 317 -14.21 29.64 -1.01
N ALA A 318 -13.08 29.74 -1.73
CA ALA A 318 -12.06 28.70 -1.81
C ALA A 318 -11.36 28.35 -0.48
N ASP A 319 -11.57 29.17 0.57
CA ASP A 319 -10.82 29.14 1.83
C ASP A 319 -11.72 28.80 3.05
N ASP A 320 -12.99 28.43 2.82
CA ASP A 320 -13.84 27.97 3.91
C ASP A 320 -13.34 26.60 4.39
N ALA A 321 -12.92 26.54 5.66
CA ALA A 321 -12.40 25.38 6.39
C ALA A 321 -13.36 24.16 6.48
N GLY A 322 -14.39 24.09 5.64
CA GLY A 322 -15.32 22.98 5.42
C GLY A 322 -14.86 21.98 4.34
N GLU A 323 -13.58 21.97 3.95
CA GLU A 323 -13.00 21.03 2.97
C GLU A 323 -13.15 19.53 3.37
N THR A 324 -13.52 19.26 4.62
CA THR A 324 -13.57 17.91 5.20
C THR A 324 -14.80 17.11 4.78
N GLU A 325 -15.97 17.71 4.57
CA GLU A 325 -17.22 16.94 4.37
C GLU A 325 -17.24 16.18 3.02
N GLY A 326 -16.88 16.86 1.92
CA GLY A 326 -16.84 16.23 0.59
C GLY A 326 -15.75 15.15 0.47
N THR A 327 -14.59 15.41 1.09
CA THR A 327 -13.48 14.46 1.17
C THR A 327 -13.85 13.25 2.03
N LEU A 328 -14.51 13.45 3.18
CA LEU A 328 -14.96 12.39 4.08
C LEU A 328 -16.02 11.51 3.41
N PHE A 329 -17.00 12.13 2.75
CA PHE A 329 -18.04 11.40 2.01
C PHE A 329 -17.45 10.56 0.88
N SER A 330 -16.56 11.15 0.08
CA SER A 330 -15.87 10.44 -1.01
C SER A 330 -15.01 9.29 -0.48
N SER A 331 -14.31 9.50 0.64
CA SER A 331 -13.53 8.45 1.33
C SER A 331 -14.43 7.31 1.82
N GLY A 332 -15.61 7.64 2.35
CA GLY A 332 -16.63 6.66 2.73
C GLY A 332 -17.15 5.83 1.55
N LEU A 333 -17.37 6.46 0.38
CA LEU A 333 -17.75 5.74 -0.85
C LEU A 333 -16.65 4.80 -1.35
N ILE A 334 -15.39 5.22 -1.27
CA ILE A 334 -14.23 4.38 -1.64
C ILE A 334 -14.14 3.18 -0.70
N ALA A 335 -14.24 3.40 0.62
CA ALA A 335 -14.22 2.34 1.62
C ALA A 335 -15.39 1.37 1.44
N GLY A 336 -16.61 1.90 1.23
CA GLY A 336 -17.80 1.09 0.96
C GLY A 336 -17.67 0.25 -0.31
N GLY A 337 -17.16 0.83 -1.40
CA GLY A 337 -16.89 0.11 -2.64
C GLY A 337 -15.89 -1.02 -2.48
N ALA A 338 -14.82 -0.82 -1.70
CA ALA A 338 -13.86 -1.86 -1.39
C ALA A 338 -14.48 -3.01 -0.56
N LEU A 339 -15.29 -2.70 0.45
CA LEU A 339 -15.99 -3.70 1.25
C LEU A 339 -16.98 -4.53 0.41
N VAL A 340 -17.76 -3.88 -0.47
CA VAL A 340 -18.65 -4.57 -1.41
C VAL A 340 -17.84 -5.44 -2.37
N GLY A 341 -16.69 -4.97 -2.87
CA GLY A 341 -15.80 -5.77 -3.71
C GLY A 341 -15.31 -7.04 -3.03
N ILE A 342 -14.96 -6.96 -1.74
CA ILE A 342 -14.57 -8.14 -0.93
C ILE A 342 -15.75 -9.10 -0.76
N LEU A 343 -16.97 -8.58 -0.51
CA LEU A 343 -18.17 -9.41 -0.41
C LEU A 343 -18.52 -10.11 -1.73
N VAL A 344 -18.39 -9.42 -2.87
CA VAL A 344 -18.61 -10.00 -4.20
C VAL A 344 -17.58 -11.09 -4.48
N ALA A 345 -16.30 -10.84 -4.21
CA ALA A 345 -15.27 -11.87 -4.28
C ALA A 345 -15.60 -13.07 -3.36
N GLY A 346 -16.16 -12.77 -2.18
CA GLY A 346 -16.86 -13.68 -1.24
C GLY A 346 -17.77 -14.69 -1.92
N ILE A 347 -18.79 -14.15 -2.58
CA ILE A 347 -19.87 -14.88 -3.22
C ILE A 347 -19.37 -15.70 -4.41
N VAL A 348 -18.50 -15.12 -5.23
CA VAL A 348 -17.88 -15.81 -6.39
C VAL A 348 -17.02 -16.97 -5.90
N GLY A 349 -16.17 -16.75 -4.90
CA GLY A 349 -15.31 -17.79 -4.32
C GLY A 349 -16.08 -18.96 -3.68
N ALA A 350 -17.31 -18.72 -3.21
CA ALA A 350 -18.18 -19.76 -2.66
C ALA A 350 -18.97 -20.53 -3.73
N GLY A 351 -18.82 -20.21 -5.02
CA GLY A 351 -19.62 -20.80 -6.11
C GLY A 351 -21.10 -20.42 -6.05
N LEU A 352 -21.46 -19.40 -5.26
CA LEU A 352 -22.83 -18.91 -5.09
C LEU A 352 -23.20 -17.83 -6.12
N GLU A 353 -22.32 -17.57 -7.09
CA GLU A 353 -22.52 -16.65 -8.20
C GLU A 353 -23.85 -16.88 -8.93
N GLN A 354 -24.24 -18.14 -9.11
CA GLN A 354 -25.50 -18.47 -9.76
C GLN A 354 -26.72 -18.14 -8.89
N GLN A 355 -26.61 -18.13 -7.56
CA GLN A 355 -27.74 -17.81 -6.68
C GLN A 355 -27.89 -16.31 -6.44
N PHE A 356 -26.77 -15.57 -6.37
CA PHE A 356 -26.73 -14.15 -6.03
C PHE A 356 -26.34 -13.21 -7.19
N GLY A 357 -26.16 -13.74 -8.40
CA GLY A 357 -25.80 -12.97 -9.60
C GLY A 357 -26.92 -12.06 -10.11
N ILE A 358 -27.35 -11.08 -9.32
CA ILE A 358 -28.47 -10.18 -9.63
C ILE A 358 -28.26 -9.46 -10.98
N GLY A 359 -27.02 -9.11 -11.34
CA GLY A 359 -26.71 -8.39 -12.58
C GLY A 359 -26.92 -9.21 -13.86
N GLU A 360 -26.15 -10.29 -14.04
CA GLU A 360 -26.20 -11.08 -15.28
C GLU A 360 -27.43 -11.99 -15.39
N LYS A 361 -27.99 -12.47 -14.27
CA LYS A 361 -29.19 -13.32 -14.32
C LYS A 361 -30.49 -12.54 -14.52
N TRP A 362 -30.64 -11.36 -13.92
CA TRP A 362 -31.91 -10.62 -13.97
C TRP A 362 -31.92 -9.54 -15.05
N PHE A 363 -30.77 -8.94 -15.37
CA PHE A 363 -30.67 -7.83 -16.32
C PHE A 363 -29.41 -7.92 -17.21
N PRO A 364 -29.24 -8.99 -18.01
CA PRO A 364 -28.02 -9.23 -18.80
C PRO A 364 -27.68 -8.09 -19.77
N THR A 365 -28.69 -7.46 -20.38
CA THR A 365 -28.52 -6.33 -21.30
C THR A 365 -28.13 -5.04 -20.57
N LEU A 366 -28.51 -4.90 -19.30
CA LEU A 366 -28.28 -3.70 -18.48
C LEU A 366 -26.92 -3.80 -17.78
N SER A 367 -26.54 -4.99 -17.32
CA SER A 367 -25.26 -5.23 -16.64
C SER A 367 -24.04 -5.03 -17.54
N GLN A 368 -24.16 -5.38 -18.83
CA GLN A 368 -23.09 -5.20 -19.82
C GLN A 368 -23.14 -3.85 -20.56
N SER A 369 -24.19 -3.05 -20.34
CA SER A 369 -24.34 -1.76 -21.01
C SER A 369 -23.45 -0.70 -20.40
N ARG A 370 -22.50 -0.19 -21.21
CA ARG A 370 -21.63 0.95 -20.85
C ARG A 370 -22.43 2.21 -20.48
N LEU A 371 -23.65 2.36 -21.04
CA LEU A 371 -24.53 3.49 -20.76
C LEU A 371 -25.08 3.46 -19.32
N VAL A 372 -25.31 2.27 -18.75
CA VAL A 372 -25.80 2.12 -17.37
C VAL A 372 -24.72 2.53 -16.39
N GLY A 373 -23.47 2.08 -16.63
CA GLY A 373 -22.32 2.54 -15.83
C GLY A 373 -22.15 4.06 -15.90
N LEU A 374 -22.31 4.66 -17.08
CA LEU A 374 -22.22 6.11 -17.27
C LEU A 374 -23.39 6.85 -16.61
N GLY A 375 -24.60 6.28 -16.65
CA GLY A 375 -25.78 6.79 -15.95
C GLY A 375 -25.63 6.74 -14.43
N MET A 376 -25.14 5.62 -13.88
CA MET A 376 -24.83 5.50 -12.45
C MET A 376 -23.73 6.48 -12.02
N PHE A 377 -22.69 6.63 -12.83
CA PHE A 377 -21.64 7.61 -12.58
C PHE A 377 -22.22 9.04 -12.57
N GLY A 378 -23.09 9.37 -13.52
CA GLY A 378 -23.81 10.65 -13.55
C GLY A 378 -24.69 10.87 -12.33
N LEU A 379 -25.40 9.84 -11.86
CA LEU A 379 -26.20 9.90 -10.63
C LEU A 379 -25.33 10.14 -9.39
N LEU A 380 -24.18 9.48 -9.29
CA LEU A 380 -23.22 9.72 -8.22
C LEU A 380 -22.67 11.16 -8.27
N ALA A 381 -22.33 11.66 -9.46
CA ALA A 381 -21.88 13.03 -9.66
C ALA A 381 -22.96 14.06 -9.25
N LEU A 382 -24.22 13.82 -9.63
CA LEU A 382 -25.37 14.64 -9.22
C LEU A 382 -25.61 14.57 -7.72
N TRP A 383 -25.45 13.39 -7.12
CA TRP A 383 -25.60 13.21 -5.68
C TRP A 383 -24.51 13.96 -4.91
N LEU A 384 -23.25 13.87 -5.35
CA LEU A 384 -22.15 14.67 -4.81
C LEU A 384 -22.42 16.17 -4.90
N LEU A 385 -22.90 16.64 -6.06
CA LEU A 385 -23.27 18.03 -6.27
C LEU A 385 -24.37 18.46 -5.29
N ARG A 386 -25.42 17.65 -5.10
CA ARG A 386 -26.51 17.95 -4.15
C ARG A 386 -26.04 17.94 -2.70
N SER A 387 -25.16 17.01 -2.34
CA SER A 387 -24.60 16.91 -0.99
C SER A 387 -23.69 18.10 -0.65
N ALA A 388 -23.15 18.80 -1.66
CA ALA A 388 -22.37 20.02 -1.45
C ALA A 388 -23.21 21.25 -1.06
N LYS A 389 -24.55 21.15 -1.06
CA LYS A 389 -25.43 22.25 -0.66
C LYS A 389 -25.17 22.60 0.82
N PRO A 390 -24.90 23.88 1.16
CA PRO A 390 -24.67 24.27 2.55
C PRO A 390 -25.91 23.97 3.40
N LYS A 391 -25.70 23.32 4.55
CA LYS A 391 -26.74 23.14 5.56
C LYS A 391 -27.03 24.53 6.15
N ARG A 392 -28.27 25.00 5.98
CA ARG A 392 -28.75 26.27 6.54
C ARG A 392 -28.90 26.19 8.05
#